data_AF-A0A101NIF7-F1
#
_entry.id   AF-A0A101NIF7-F1
#
_cell.length_a   1.000
_cell.length_b   1.000
_cell.length_c   1.000
_cell.angle_alpha   90.00
_cell.angle_beta   90.00
_cell.angle_gamma   90.00
#
_symmetry.space_group_name_H-M   'P 1'
#
loop_
_entity.id
_entity.type
_entity.pdbx_description
1 polymer ?
#
loop_
_entity_poly.entity_id
_entity_poly.type
_entity_poly.pdbx_seq_one_letter_code
_entity_poly.pdbx_strand_id
1 'polypeptide(L)'
;MKGRPTTRFHSLQARLAFATDSCRTLLTDPLLRVSEQAIRAAAAEADTEVTEFAGAADHIHFVVAYPAEHSIAQLARRFRRSAARAVRQQTGSTPAAEQVRVWSESYFASSAVPQSVAAVAEYIRLQAQDFNN
;
A
#
# COMPACT_ATOMS: atom_id res chain seq x y z
N MET A 1 32.12 -15.75 14.09
CA MET A 1 31.91 -14.33 13.73
C MET A 1 30.41 -14.08 13.66
N LYS A 2 29.80 -13.48 14.69
CA LYS A 2 28.37 -13.11 14.66
C LYS A 2 28.24 -11.90 13.72
N GLY A 3 27.45 -12.03 12.66
CA GLY A 3 27.23 -10.93 11.71
C GLY A 3 26.67 -9.71 12.43
N ARG A 4 27.24 -8.54 12.14
CA ARG A 4 26.76 -7.25 12.64
C ARG A 4 25.30 -7.06 12.19
N PRO A 5 24.36 -6.68 13.06
CA PRO A 5 23.00 -6.37 12.62
C PRO A 5 23.08 -5.21 11.61
N THR A 6 22.56 -5.43 10.40
CA THR A 6 22.45 -4.40 9.38
C THR A 6 21.26 -3.51 9.71
N THR A 7 21.50 -2.35 10.31
CA THR A 7 20.48 -1.32 10.50
C THR A 7 20.03 -0.82 9.13
N ARG A 8 18.76 -1.07 8.77
CA ARG A 8 18.19 -0.65 7.48
C ARG A 8 17.46 0.67 7.65
N PHE A 9 17.95 1.71 6.98
CA PHE A 9 17.30 3.01 6.94
C PHE A 9 16.55 3.16 5.61
N HIS A 10 15.24 3.33 5.68
CA HIS A 10 14.41 3.66 4.53
C HIS A 10 13.37 4.69 4.94
N SER A 11 13.07 5.61 4.03
CA SER A 11 12.02 6.61 4.19
C SER A 11 11.28 6.71 2.85
N LEU A 12 10.56 5.64 2.51
CA LEU A 12 9.82 5.54 1.25
C LEU A 12 8.33 5.58 1.55
N GLN A 13 7.63 6.46 0.83
CA GLN A 13 6.18 6.44 0.76
C GLN A 13 5.71 6.60 -0.68
N ALA A 14 4.64 5.89 -1.01
CA ALA A 14 4.00 5.99 -2.30
C ALA A 14 2.50 6.21 -2.14
N ARG A 15 1.95 7.07 -2.99
CA ARG A 15 0.52 7.20 -3.21
C ARG A 15 0.10 6.20 -4.27
N LEU A 16 -0.89 5.39 -3.96
CA LEU A 16 -1.50 4.43 -4.88
C LEU A 16 -2.96 4.79 -5.10
N ALA A 17 -3.48 4.52 -6.29
CA ALA A 17 -4.92 4.58 -6.54
C ALA A 17 -5.40 3.45 -7.45
N PHE A 18 -6.58 2.92 -7.13
CA PHE A 18 -7.27 1.89 -7.89
C PHE A 18 -8.65 2.41 -8.28
N ALA A 19 -8.91 2.47 -9.58
CA ALA A 19 -10.24 2.68 -10.11
C ALA A 19 -10.97 1.34 -10.19
N THR A 20 -12.27 1.37 -9.97
CA THR A 20 -13.18 0.28 -10.30
C THR A 20 -13.11 -0.02 -11.80
N ASP A 21 -13.36 -1.27 -12.16
CA ASP A 21 -13.40 -1.66 -13.56
C ASP A 21 -14.50 -0.88 -14.31
N SER A 22 -14.14 -0.32 -15.46
CA SER A 22 -14.98 0.63 -16.23
C SER A 22 -15.50 1.86 -15.45
N CYS A 23 -14.81 2.27 -14.37
CA CYS A 23 -15.23 3.38 -13.49
C CYS A 23 -16.66 3.25 -12.95
N ARG A 24 -17.11 2.02 -12.69
CA ARG A 24 -18.44 1.76 -12.13
C ARG A 24 -18.54 2.26 -10.69
N THR A 25 -19.65 2.91 -10.35
CA THR A 25 -19.94 3.42 -9.00
C THR A 25 -20.37 2.31 -8.03
N LEU A 26 -19.47 1.34 -7.80
CA LEU A 26 -19.70 0.14 -7.00
C LEU A 26 -19.47 0.37 -5.49
N LEU A 27 -18.58 1.30 -5.13
CA LEU A 27 -18.05 1.43 -3.77
C LEU A 27 -18.97 2.28 -2.88
N THR A 28 -19.90 1.62 -2.21
CA THR A 28 -20.68 2.23 -1.12
C THR A 28 -19.81 2.46 0.12
N ASP A 29 -20.26 3.28 1.07
CA ASP A 29 -19.50 3.53 2.31
C ASP A 29 -19.11 2.26 3.07
N PRO A 30 -19.98 1.23 3.20
CA PRO A 30 -19.56 -0.06 3.77
C PRO A 30 -18.43 -0.72 2.98
N LEU A 31 -18.47 -0.65 1.65
CA LEU A 31 -17.45 -1.25 0.78
C LEU A 31 -16.11 -0.49 0.82
N LEU A 32 -16.16 0.84 0.98
CA LEU A 32 -14.97 1.65 1.26
C LEU A 32 -14.34 1.25 2.60
N ARG A 33 -15.13 1.09 3.66
CA ARG A 33 -14.63 0.69 4.99
C ARG A 33 -13.98 -0.70 4.99
N VAL A 34 -14.60 -1.71 4.38
CA VAL A 34 -13.99 -3.05 4.32
C VAL A 34 -12.75 -3.07 3.42
N SER A 35 -12.71 -2.25 2.37
CA SER A 35 -11.53 -2.11 1.52
C SER A 35 -10.37 -1.49 2.29
N GLU A 36 -10.62 -0.44 3.07
CA GLU A 36 -9.62 0.18 3.95
C GLU A 36 -9.07 -0.82 4.95
N GLN A 37 -9.94 -1.52 5.68
CA GLN A 37 -9.55 -2.53 6.67
C GLN A 37 -8.69 -3.63 6.04
N ALA A 38 -9.10 -4.14 4.87
CA ALA A 38 -8.37 -5.19 4.16
C ALA A 38 -7.00 -4.73 3.63
N ILE A 39 -6.88 -3.47 3.20
CA ILE A 39 -5.60 -2.90 2.76
C ILE A 39 -4.68 -2.67 3.96
N ARG A 40 -5.19 -2.13 5.08
CA ARG A 40 -4.42 -1.95 6.32
C ARG A 40 -3.92 -3.27 6.89
N ALA A 41 -4.77 -4.30 6.93
CA ALA A 41 -4.37 -5.64 7.36
C ALA A 41 -3.29 -6.25 6.44
N ALA A 42 -3.49 -6.16 5.12
CA ALA A 42 -2.50 -6.63 4.16
C ALA A 42 -1.17 -5.87 4.22
N ALA A 43 -1.21 -4.58 4.61
CA ALA A 43 -0.04 -3.76 4.81
C ALA A 43 0.76 -4.20 6.03
N ALA A 44 0.10 -4.40 7.17
CA ALA A 44 0.71 -4.89 8.40
C ALA A 44 1.39 -6.26 8.21
N GLU A 45 0.75 -7.19 7.50
CA GLU A 45 1.33 -8.50 7.15
C GLU A 45 2.56 -8.41 6.22
N ALA A 46 2.81 -7.26 5.59
CA ALA A 46 3.93 -7.03 4.69
C ALA A 46 4.96 -6.05 5.28
N ASP A 47 4.93 -5.81 6.60
CA ASP A 47 5.80 -4.84 7.28
C ASP A 47 5.72 -3.44 6.63
N THR A 48 4.53 -3.06 6.18
CA THR A 48 4.22 -1.74 5.58
C THR A 48 3.12 -1.05 6.37
N GLU A 49 3.02 0.27 6.25
CA GLU A 49 2.04 1.08 6.99
C GLU A 49 1.23 1.95 6.03
N VAL A 50 -0.09 1.99 6.20
CA VAL A 50 -0.97 2.89 5.44
C VAL A 50 -1.21 4.15 6.27
N THR A 51 -0.71 5.29 5.82
CA THR A 51 -0.80 6.56 6.57
C THR A 51 -2.03 7.38 6.23
N GLU A 52 -2.54 7.25 5.01
CA GLU A 52 -3.72 7.95 4.50
C GLU A 52 -4.59 6.98 3.70
N PHE A 53 -5.91 7.09 3.81
CA PHE A 53 -6.85 6.36 2.97
C PHE A 53 -8.08 7.22 2.69
N ALA A 54 -8.50 7.26 1.43
CA ALA A 54 -9.76 7.86 1.02
C ALA A 54 -10.27 7.20 -0.26
N GLY A 55 -11.53 7.44 -0.60
CA GLY A 55 -12.13 6.91 -1.81
C GLY A 55 -13.47 7.54 -2.11
N ALA A 56 -13.95 7.26 -3.31
CA ALA A 56 -15.26 7.62 -3.81
C ALA A 56 -15.94 6.38 -4.39
N ALA A 57 -17.13 6.55 -4.97
CA ALA A 57 -17.94 5.43 -5.46
C ALA A 57 -17.24 4.59 -6.55
N ASP A 58 -16.28 5.16 -7.28
CA ASP A 58 -15.61 4.55 -8.43
C ASP A 58 -14.10 4.31 -8.24
N HIS A 59 -13.50 4.75 -7.14
CA HIS A 59 -12.06 4.57 -6.89
C HIS A 59 -11.66 4.66 -5.42
N ILE A 60 -10.49 4.13 -5.09
CA ILE A 60 -9.81 4.33 -3.79
C ILE A 60 -8.39 4.83 -4.03
N HIS A 61 -7.88 5.64 -3.10
CA HIS A 61 -6.49 6.08 -3.07
C HIS A 61 -5.95 6.15 -1.65
N PHE A 62 -4.66 5.88 -1.50
CA PHE A 62 -4.03 5.77 -0.19
C PHE A 62 -2.53 6.03 -0.28
N VAL A 63 -1.93 6.38 0.85
CA VAL A 63 -0.48 6.51 1.01
C VAL A 63 0.03 5.33 1.83
N VAL A 64 1.08 4.68 1.34
CA VAL A 64 1.76 3.57 2.03
C VAL A 64 3.21 3.93 2.27
N ALA A 65 3.67 3.81 3.51
CA ALA A 65 5.07 3.74 3.89
C ALA A 65 5.55 2.29 3.79
N TYR A 66 6.69 2.06 3.14
CA TYR A 66 7.14 0.70 2.85
C TYR A 66 8.67 0.54 2.87
N PRO A 67 9.17 -0.66 3.22
CA PRO A 67 10.59 -1.03 3.12
C PRO A 67 11.08 -1.09 1.67
N ALA A 68 12.37 -0.80 1.45
CA ALA A 68 12.98 -0.78 0.10
C ALA A 68 13.00 -2.16 -0.59
N GLU A 69 12.78 -3.24 0.16
CA GLU A 69 12.66 -4.62 -0.32
C GLU A 69 11.38 -4.84 -1.13
N HIS A 70 10.35 -4.01 -0.91
CA HIS A 70 9.10 -4.11 -1.63
C HIS A 70 9.11 -3.22 -2.87
N SER A 71 8.81 -3.82 -4.03
CA SER A 71 8.47 -3.01 -5.22
C SER A 71 7.03 -2.49 -5.13
N ILE A 72 6.82 -1.31 -5.70
CA ILE A 72 5.48 -0.72 -5.86
C ILE A 72 4.50 -1.68 -6.55
N ALA A 73 4.96 -2.38 -7.59
CA ALA A 73 4.13 -3.33 -8.31
C ALA A 73 3.70 -4.53 -7.43
N GLN A 74 4.56 -5.00 -6.52
CA GLN A 74 4.19 -6.06 -5.56
C GLN A 74 3.12 -5.58 -4.58
N LEU A 75 3.31 -4.39 -4.01
CA LEU A 75 2.37 -3.77 -3.07
C LEU A 75 1.02 -3.49 -3.75
N ALA A 76 1.02 -2.87 -4.92
CA ALA A 76 -0.20 -2.59 -5.68
C ALA A 76 -1.00 -3.86 -5.97
N ARG A 77 -0.35 -4.94 -6.43
CA ARG A 77 -0.99 -6.23 -6.66
C ARG A 77 -1.57 -6.82 -5.37
N ARG A 78 -0.84 -6.74 -4.26
CA ARG A 78 -1.26 -7.27 -2.95
C ARG A 78 -2.49 -6.53 -2.44
N PHE A 79 -2.45 -5.21 -2.38
CA PHE A 79 -3.53 -4.37 -1.86
C PHE A 79 -4.77 -4.46 -2.73
N ARG A 80 -4.63 -4.39 -4.05
CA ARG A 80 -5.76 -4.53 -4.97
C ARG A 80 -6.45 -5.89 -4.82
N ARG A 81 -5.70 -6.98 -4.69
CA ARG A 81 -6.27 -8.32 -4.44
C ARG A 81 -6.98 -8.40 -3.09
N SER A 82 -6.38 -7.83 -2.04
CA SER A 82 -6.99 -7.80 -0.70
C SER A 82 -8.34 -7.06 -0.71
N ALA A 83 -8.36 -5.85 -1.28
CA ALA A 83 -9.58 -5.06 -1.39
C ALA A 83 -10.64 -5.75 -2.27
N ALA A 84 -10.25 -6.35 -3.41
CA ALA A 84 -11.19 -7.11 -4.25
C ALA A 84 -11.83 -8.28 -3.50
N ARG A 85 -11.03 -9.02 -2.73
CA ARG A 85 -11.52 -10.12 -1.90
C ARG A 85 -12.50 -9.63 -0.85
N ALA A 86 -12.17 -8.55 -0.14
CA ALA A 86 -13.05 -7.98 0.88
C ALA A 86 -14.38 -7.49 0.30
N VAL A 87 -14.35 -6.79 -0.84
CA VAL A 87 -15.57 -6.36 -1.54
C VAL A 87 -16.44 -7.56 -1.90
N ARG A 88 -15.87 -8.62 -2.49
CA ARG A 88 -16.62 -9.84 -2.88
C ARG A 88 -17.24 -10.55 -1.69
N GLN A 89 -16.51 -10.64 -0.57
CA GLN A 89 -17.03 -11.23 0.67
C GLN A 89 -18.25 -10.46 1.19
N GLN A 90 -18.23 -9.13 1.08
CA GLN A 90 -19.32 -8.27 1.54
C GLN A 90 -20.52 -8.25 0.61
N THR A 91 -20.32 -8.38 -0.72
CA THR A 91 -21.41 -8.39 -1.72
C THR A 91 -22.00 -9.78 -1.97
N GLY A 92 -21.38 -10.83 -1.42
CA GLY A 92 -21.70 -12.22 -1.70
C GLY A 92 -20.90 -12.76 -2.89
N SER A 93 -20.26 -13.91 -2.70
CA SER A 93 -19.55 -14.65 -3.76
C SER A 93 -20.50 -15.68 -4.38
N THR A 94 -21.13 -15.35 -5.51
CA THR A 94 -21.58 -16.37 -6.46
C THR A 94 -20.44 -16.67 -7.44
N PRO A 95 -20.39 -17.87 -8.06
CA PRO A 95 -19.37 -18.17 -9.07
C PRO A 95 -19.31 -17.14 -10.20
N ALA A 96 -20.45 -16.56 -10.57
CA ALA A 96 -20.53 -15.48 -11.56
C ALA A 96 -19.95 -14.16 -11.01
N ALA A 97 -20.22 -13.80 -9.75
CA ALA A 97 -19.67 -12.59 -9.12
C ALA A 97 -18.14 -12.65 -8.95
N GLU A 98 -17.56 -13.84 -8.81
CA GLU A 98 -16.10 -14.00 -8.73
C GLU A 98 -15.39 -13.70 -10.07
N GLN A 99 -16.07 -13.93 -11.20
CA GLN A 99 -15.56 -13.60 -12.52
C GLN A 99 -15.61 -12.10 -12.83
N VAL A 100 -16.44 -11.34 -12.11
CA VAL A 100 -16.51 -9.89 -12.27
C VAL A 100 -15.26 -9.23 -11.67
N ARG A 101 -14.58 -8.42 -12.47
CA ARG A 101 -13.46 -7.59 -12.03
C ARG A 101 -13.99 -6.44 -11.17
N VAL A 102 -13.50 -6.33 -9.93
CA VAL A 102 -13.81 -5.20 -9.05
C VAL A 102 -13.02 -3.96 -9.49
N TRP A 103 -11.72 -4.14 -9.73
CA TRP A 103 -10.78 -3.07 -10.07
C TRP A 103 -10.34 -3.16 -11.53
N SER A 104 -10.01 -2.02 -12.11
CA SER A 104 -9.28 -1.93 -13.37
C SER A 104 -7.93 -2.66 -13.28
N GLU A 105 -7.42 -3.11 -14.43
CA GLU A 105 -6.10 -3.75 -14.53
C GLU A 105 -4.96 -2.78 -14.21
N SER A 106 -5.16 -1.52 -14.56
CA SER A 106 -4.22 -0.43 -14.30
C SER A 106 -4.32 0.09 -12.87
N TYR A 107 -3.23 0.65 -12.38
CA TYR A 107 -3.18 1.39 -11.12
C TYR A 107 -2.34 2.65 -11.30
N PHE A 108 -2.60 3.66 -10.47
CA PHE A 108 -1.75 4.85 -10.36
C PHE A 108 -0.74 4.67 -9.23
N ALA A 109 0.47 5.19 -9.43
CA ALA A 109 1.49 5.28 -8.40
C ALA A 109 2.31 6.57 -8.52
N SER A 110 2.55 7.24 -7.40
CA SER A 110 3.50 8.36 -7.30
C SER A 110 4.21 8.36 -5.95
N SER A 111 5.37 9.00 -5.87
CA SER A 111 6.05 9.23 -4.59
C SER A 111 5.23 10.20 -3.73
N ALA A 112 5.09 9.92 -2.43
CA ALA A 112 4.33 10.76 -1.49
C ALA A 112 5.21 11.59 -0.54
N VAL A 113 6.47 11.21 -0.33
CA VAL A 113 7.40 11.95 0.54
C VAL A 113 8.06 13.10 -0.22
N PRO A 114 8.07 14.34 0.33
CA PRO A 114 9.02 15.36 -0.09
C PRO A 114 10.42 14.94 0.35
N GLN A 115 11.28 14.66 -0.62
CA GLN A 115 12.67 14.27 -0.41
C GLN A 115 13.41 15.35 0.40
N SER A 116 13.61 15.14 1.71
CA SER A 116 14.31 16.11 2.54
C SER A 116 15.79 15.75 2.61
N VAL A 117 16.67 16.68 2.21
CA VAL A 117 18.13 16.55 2.37
C VAL A 117 18.51 16.24 3.83
N ALA A 118 17.66 16.68 4.78
CA ALA A 118 17.77 16.38 6.20
C ALA A 118 17.75 14.86 6.51
N ALA A 119 16.91 14.07 5.85
CA ALA A 119 16.86 12.61 6.06
C ALA A 119 18.16 11.93 5.64
N VAL A 120 18.78 12.41 4.55
CA VAL A 120 20.08 11.90 4.08
C VAL A 120 21.20 12.28 5.04
N ALA A 121 21.22 13.52 5.53
CA ALA A 121 22.21 13.98 6.50
C ALA A 121 22.15 13.18 7.81
N GLU A 122 20.94 12.91 8.30
CA GLU A 122 20.73 12.10 9.50
C GLU A 122 21.18 10.64 9.31
N TYR A 123 20.87 10.05 8.16
CA TYR A 123 21.38 8.72 7.81
C TYR A 123 22.92 8.66 7.84
N ILE A 124 23.61 9.62 7.21
CA ILE A 124 25.08 9.68 7.20
C ILE A 124 25.63 9.83 8.63
N ARG A 125 24.99 10.66 9.47
CA ARG A 125 25.37 10.85 10.88
C ARG A 125 25.29 9.55 11.68
N LEU A 126 24.19 8.81 11.55
CA LEU A 126 23.99 7.54 12.23
C LEU A 126 24.99 6.47 11.75
N GLN A 127 25.26 6.40 10.45
CA GLN A 127 26.29 5.49 9.91
C GLN A 127 27.69 5.78 10.46
N ALA A 128 28.05 7.06 10.62
CA ALA A 128 29.34 7.43 11.20
C ALA A 128 29.46 7.05 12.68
N GLN A 129 28.37 7.09 13.45
CA GLN A 129 28.34 6.66 14.85
C GLN A 129 28.46 5.15 14.99
N ASP A 130 27.77 4.39 14.15
CA ASP A 130 27.90 2.93 14.10
C ASP A 130 29.32 2.52 13.68
N PHE A 131 30.02 3.27 12.84
CA PHE A 131 31.40 2.92 12.46
C PHE A 131 32.41 3.15 13.59
N ASN A 132 32.20 4.19 14.42
CA ASN A 132 33.14 4.62 15.45
C ASN A 132 32.97 3.90 16.80
N ASN A 133 32.01 2.96 16.90
CA ASN A 133 31.65 2.20 18.10
C ASN A 133 31.68 0.69 17.80
#